data_AF-A0A099F9N9-F1
#
_entry.id   AF-A0A099F9N9-F1
#
_cell.length_a   1.000
_cell.length_b   1.000
_cell.length_c   1.000
_cell.angle_alpha   90.00
_cell.angle_beta   90.00
_cell.angle_gamma   90.00
#
_symmetry.space_group_name_H-M   'P 1'
#
loop_
_entity.id
_entity.type
_entity.pdbx_description
1 polymer ?
#
loop_
_entity_poly.entity_id
_entity_poly.type
_entity_poly.pdbx_seq_one_letter_code
_entity_poly.pdbx_strand_id
1 'polypeptide(L)'
;MDIRRLTDTISVAPQIEPEDLRAIADLGFVAVIDNRPDDEVGPGHSSERMSQLAADAGLRFAYVPVHPGQFSTALIDAFAAALAEAEGPVLAYCRSGTRSATVWALSKAGQLPAQDIIATAAAAGYDLSNIRPYLA
;
A
#
# COMPACT_ATOMS: atom_id res chain seq x y z
N MET A 1 -13.17 -7.40 -1.11
CA MET A 1 -11.69 -7.39 -1.06
C MET A 1 -11.07 -8.15 -2.25
N ASP A 2 -10.13 -7.52 -2.97
CA ASP A 2 -9.26 -8.13 -4.01
C ASP A 2 -7.79 -7.93 -3.61
N ILE A 3 -7.31 -8.78 -2.70
CA ILE A 3 -5.96 -8.68 -2.13
C ILE A 3 -4.97 -9.41 -3.03
N ARG A 4 -3.94 -8.68 -3.47
CA ARG A 4 -2.91 -9.18 -4.38
C ARG A 4 -1.55 -9.10 -3.70
N ARG A 5 -0.92 -10.24 -3.49
CA ARG A 5 0.36 -10.36 -2.80
C ARG A 5 1.50 -9.89 -3.71
N LEU A 6 2.31 -8.94 -3.24
CA LEU A 6 3.56 -8.56 -3.90
C LEU A 6 4.71 -9.42 -3.37
N THR A 7 4.84 -9.48 -2.04
CA THR A 7 5.88 -10.27 -1.36
C THR A 7 5.31 -10.92 -0.11
N ASP A 8 6.14 -11.59 0.68
CA ASP A 8 5.73 -12.20 1.95
C ASP A 8 5.34 -11.15 3.01
N THR A 9 5.87 -9.93 2.89
CA THR A 9 5.67 -8.87 3.88
C THR A 9 4.65 -7.81 3.45
N ILE A 10 4.26 -7.77 2.18
CA ILE A 10 3.30 -6.79 1.67
C ILE A 10 2.38 -7.37 0.60
N SER A 11 1.09 -7.07 0.77
CA SER A 11 0.05 -7.19 -0.24
C SER A 11 -0.53 -5.82 -0.58
N VAL A 12 -1.13 -5.70 -1.76
CA VAL A 12 -1.86 -4.52 -2.20
C VAL A 12 -3.31 -4.83 -2.56
N ALA A 13 -4.19 -3.85 -2.47
CA ALA A 13 -5.58 -4.00 -2.89
C ALA A 13 -6.14 -2.71 -3.54
N PRO A 14 -7.22 -2.82 -4.35
CA PRO A 14 -8.18 -1.75 -4.56
C PRO A 14 -8.80 -1.27 -3.24
N GLN A 15 -9.73 -0.30 -3.34
CA GLN A 15 -10.40 0.25 -2.16
C GLN A 15 -10.95 -0.88 -1.28
N ILE A 16 -10.60 -0.83 0.01
CA ILE A 16 -11.19 -1.69 1.04
C ILE A 16 -12.37 -0.96 1.69
N GLU A 17 -13.33 -1.72 2.19
CA GLU A 17 -14.49 -1.17 2.91
C GLU A 17 -14.23 -1.16 4.44
N PRO A 18 -14.87 -0.24 5.19
CA PRO A 18 -14.78 -0.18 6.65
C PRO A 18 -14.99 -1.54 7.35
N GLU A 19 -15.93 -2.34 6.86
CA GLU A 19 -16.25 -3.67 7.36
C GLU A 19 -15.18 -4.73 7.07
N ASP A 20 -14.29 -4.50 6.10
CA ASP A 20 -13.24 -5.45 5.71
C ASP A 20 -12.11 -5.54 6.74
N LEU A 21 -11.92 -4.50 7.57
CA LEU A 21 -10.78 -4.36 8.48
C LEU A 21 -10.67 -5.53 9.47
N ARG A 22 -11.79 -6.05 9.96
CA ARG A 22 -11.77 -7.22 10.85
C ARG A 22 -11.30 -8.47 10.12
N ALA A 23 -11.80 -8.69 8.91
CA ALA A 23 -11.38 -9.82 8.09
C ALA A 23 -9.90 -9.70 7.66
N ILE A 24 -9.40 -8.49 7.43
CA ILE A 24 -7.99 -8.22 7.16
C ILE A 24 -7.13 -8.64 8.36
N ALA A 25 -7.52 -8.30 9.58
CA ALA A 25 -6.82 -8.76 10.78
C ALA A 25 -6.86 -10.29 10.93
N ASP A 26 -8.01 -10.92 10.68
CA ASP A 26 -8.18 -12.37 10.75
C ASP A 26 -7.34 -13.13 9.69
N LEU A 27 -7.00 -12.48 8.57
CA LEU A 27 -6.06 -12.99 7.56
C LEU A 27 -4.59 -12.90 8.00
N GLY A 28 -4.31 -12.33 9.18
CA GLY A 28 -2.97 -12.25 9.76
C GLY A 28 -2.19 -10.99 9.37
N PHE A 29 -2.82 -10.01 8.73
CA PHE A 29 -2.20 -8.70 8.54
C PHE A 29 -2.09 -7.98 9.89
N VAL A 30 -0.99 -7.27 10.09
CA VAL A 30 -0.73 -6.51 11.33
C VAL A 30 -0.90 -5.00 11.14
N ALA A 31 -0.89 -4.55 9.89
CA ALA A 31 -1.01 -3.14 9.54
C ALA A 31 -1.69 -2.95 8.18
N VAL A 32 -2.33 -1.78 8.04
CA VAL A 32 -2.85 -1.27 6.77
C VAL A 32 -2.22 0.09 6.44
N ILE A 33 -1.87 0.29 5.16
CA ILE A 33 -1.37 1.56 4.64
C ILE A 33 -2.38 2.12 3.64
N ASP A 34 -2.90 3.31 3.93
CA ASP A 34 -3.79 4.03 3.02
C ASP A 34 -2.99 4.96 2.11
N ASN A 35 -2.98 4.67 0.81
CA ASN A 35 -2.37 5.50 -0.23
C ASN A 35 -3.40 6.31 -1.03
N ARG A 36 -4.65 6.36 -0.60
CA ARG A 36 -5.71 7.17 -1.21
C ARG A 36 -5.92 8.46 -0.41
N PRO A 37 -5.75 9.64 -1.03
CA PRO A 37 -6.04 10.90 -0.38
C PRO A 37 -7.52 11.04 0.04
N ASP A 38 -7.75 11.69 1.17
CA ASP A 38 -9.09 11.96 1.71
C ASP A 38 -9.99 12.79 0.78
N ASP A 39 -9.39 13.64 -0.07
CA ASP A 39 -10.13 14.45 -1.05
C ASP A 39 -10.77 13.61 -2.17
N GLU A 40 -10.41 12.32 -2.30
CA GLU A 40 -11.00 11.37 -3.24
C GLU A 40 -12.12 10.52 -2.64
N VAL A 41 -12.46 10.68 -1.35
CA VAL A 41 -13.37 9.80 -0.61
C VAL A 41 -14.38 10.56 0.25
N GLY A 42 -15.44 9.86 0.67
CA GLY A 42 -16.43 10.38 1.60
C GLY A 42 -16.06 10.13 3.07
N PRO A 43 -16.83 10.67 4.02
CA PRO A 43 -16.54 10.56 5.46
C PRO A 43 -16.54 9.12 5.99
N GLY A 44 -17.17 8.17 5.28
CA GLY A 44 -17.12 6.74 5.63
C GLY A 44 -15.75 6.10 5.41
N HIS A 45 -14.93 6.67 4.53
CA HIS A 45 -13.62 6.15 4.12
C HIS A 45 -12.50 7.13 4.39
N SER A 46 -12.75 8.20 5.14
CA SER A 46 -11.67 9.11 5.52
C SER A 46 -10.60 8.37 6.32
N SER A 47 -9.36 8.81 6.20
CA SER A 47 -8.21 8.29 6.93
C SER A 47 -8.47 8.26 8.43
N GLU A 48 -9.13 9.30 8.97
CA GLU A 48 -9.57 9.33 10.37
C GLU A 48 -10.52 8.18 10.71
N ARG A 49 -11.55 7.95 9.90
CA ARG A 49 -12.54 6.89 10.15
C ARG A 49 -11.93 5.50 10.00
N MET A 50 -11.14 5.29 8.94
CA MET A 50 -10.47 4.03 8.67
C MET A 50 -9.42 3.72 9.75
N SER A 51 -8.71 4.72 10.25
CA SER A 51 -7.75 4.57 11.35
C SER A 51 -8.40 4.10 12.64
N GLN A 52 -9.53 4.69 13.02
CA GLN A 52 -10.29 4.27 14.21
C GLN A 52 -10.74 2.80 14.09
N LEU A 53 -11.31 2.43 12.95
CA LEU A 53 -11.78 1.06 12.71
C LEU A 53 -10.63 0.06 12.62
N ALA A 54 -9.49 0.45 12.07
CA ALA A 54 -8.29 -0.38 12.02
C ALA A 54 -7.79 -0.66 13.44
N ALA A 55 -7.74 0.37 14.29
CA ALA A 55 -7.37 0.22 15.69
C ALA A 55 -8.34 -0.72 16.44
N ASP A 56 -9.66 -0.58 16.22
CA ASP A 56 -10.68 -1.47 16.80
C ASP A 56 -10.52 -2.94 16.33
N ALA A 57 -10.00 -3.14 15.12
CA ALA A 57 -9.67 -4.45 14.56
C ALA A 57 -8.30 -4.99 15.01
N GLY A 58 -7.51 -4.22 15.77
CA GLY A 58 -6.16 -4.59 16.19
C GLY A 58 -5.08 -4.39 15.13
N LEU A 59 -5.36 -3.60 14.10
CA LEU A 59 -4.44 -3.25 13.02
C LEU A 59 -3.77 -1.90 13.29
N ARG A 60 -2.47 -1.80 13.00
CA ARG A 60 -1.83 -0.48 12.85
C ARG A 60 -2.33 0.18 11.57
N PHE A 61 -2.50 1.49 11.58
CA PHE A 61 -2.93 2.26 10.43
C PHE A 61 -1.89 3.33 10.10
N ALA A 62 -1.47 3.40 8.83
CA ALA A 62 -0.61 4.46 8.32
C ALA A 62 -1.27 5.16 7.14
N TYR A 63 -1.41 6.48 7.23
CA TYR A 63 -1.91 7.31 6.14
C TYR A 63 -0.72 7.90 5.36
N VAL A 64 -0.53 7.44 4.12
CA VAL A 64 0.55 7.88 3.23
C VAL A 64 -0.06 8.23 1.87
N PRO A 65 -0.81 9.35 1.76
CA PRO A 65 -1.61 9.67 0.59
C PRO A 65 -0.75 9.92 -0.65
N VAL A 66 -1.07 9.21 -1.74
CA VAL A 66 -0.38 9.35 -3.02
C VAL A 66 -1.30 10.07 -4.00
N HIS A 67 -0.95 11.30 -4.35
CA HIS A 67 -1.60 12.02 -5.44
C HIS A 67 -1.05 11.56 -6.80
N PRO A 68 -1.88 11.48 -7.86
CA PRO A 68 -1.45 11.08 -9.19
C PRO A 68 -0.23 11.89 -9.67
N GLY A 69 0.83 11.18 -10.08
CA GLY A 69 2.06 11.80 -10.59
C GLY A 69 2.98 12.41 -9.53
N GLN A 70 2.64 12.31 -8.24
CA GLN A 70 3.44 12.85 -7.14
C GLN A 70 4.04 11.71 -6.30
N PHE A 71 5.27 11.33 -6.64
CA PHE A 71 6.07 10.37 -5.87
C PHE A 71 7.34 11.05 -5.38
N SER A 72 7.21 11.84 -4.33
CA SER A 72 8.37 12.49 -3.70
C SER A 72 9.19 11.47 -2.90
N THR A 73 10.48 11.74 -2.72
CA THR A 73 11.36 10.93 -1.84
C THR A 73 10.78 10.82 -0.44
N ALA A 74 10.27 11.92 0.12
CA ALA A 74 9.65 11.91 1.45
C ALA A 74 8.44 10.96 1.56
N LEU A 75 7.63 10.87 0.50
CA LEU A 75 6.49 9.94 0.44
C LEU A 75 6.97 8.49 0.36
N ILE A 76 7.98 8.22 -0.47
CA ILE A 76 8.57 6.90 -0.62
C ILE A 76 9.19 6.43 0.71
N ASP A 77 9.90 7.33 1.39
CA ASP A 77 10.51 7.08 2.69
C ASP A 77 9.46 6.83 3.78
N ALA A 78 8.37 7.63 3.81
CA ALA A 78 7.26 7.42 4.74
C ALA A 78 6.59 6.06 4.53
N PHE A 79 6.38 5.65 3.28
CA PHE A 79 5.84 4.33 2.96
C PHE A 79 6.81 3.20 3.38
N ALA A 80 8.10 3.35 3.10
CA ALA A 80 9.12 2.38 3.49
C ALA A 80 9.24 2.24 5.00
N ALA A 81 9.16 3.35 5.74
CA ALA A 81 9.15 3.37 7.20
C ALA A 81 7.92 2.63 7.76
N ALA A 82 6.72 2.92 7.24
CA ALA A 82 5.50 2.23 7.66
C ALA A 82 5.57 0.71 7.45
N LEU A 83 6.22 0.25 6.36
CA LEU A 83 6.46 -1.17 6.13
C LEU A 83 7.51 -1.76 7.08
N ALA A 84 8.57 -1.02 7.39
CA ALA A 84 9.65 -1.49 8.25
C ALA A 84 9.23 -1.56 9.73
N GLU A 85 8.37 -0.65 10.17
CA GLU A 85 7.78 -0.62 11.52
C GLU A 85 6.72 -1.71 11.72
N ALA A 86 6.14 -2.22 10.64
CA ALA A 86 5.22 -3.34 10.71
C ALA A 86 5.98 -4.64 10.96
N GLU A 87 5.93 -5.14 12.21
CA GLU A 87 6.49 -6.43 12.63
C GLU A 87 5.65 -7.63 12.09
N GLY A 88 5.27 -7.61 10.81
CA GLY A 88 4.42 -8.62 10.18
C GLY A 88 3.86 -8.20 8.81
N PRO A 89 2.96 -9.01 8.22
CA PRO A 89 2.37 -8.72 6.90
C PRO A 89 1.56 -7.43 6.88
N VAL A 90 1.75 -6.62 5.84
CA VAL A 90 1.05 -5.35 5.62
C VAL A 90 0.13 -5.41 4.41
N LEU A 91 -1.03 -4.77 4.50
CA LEU A 91 -1.90 -4.52 3.36
C LEU A 91 -1.91 -3.03 3.01
N ALA A 92 -1.37 -2.66 1.85
CA ALA A 92 -1.47 -1.30 1.33
C ALA A 92 -2.63 -1.18 0.34
N TYR A 93 -3.45 -0.14 0.40
CA TYR A 93 -4.56 0.06 -0.53
C TYR A 93 -4.60 1.47 -1.09
N CYS A 94 -5.24 1.60 -2.25
CA CYS A 94 -5.70 2.89 -2.76
C CYS A 94 -6.99 2.68 -3.55
N ARG A 95 -7.31 3.53 -4.53
CA ARG A 95 -8.48 3.30 -5.41
C ARG A 95 -8.42 1.95 -6.17
N SER A 96 -7.28 1.62 -6.79
CA SER A 96 -7.11 0.41 -7.63
C SER A 96 -5.94 -0.49 -7.21
N GLY A 97 -5.21 -0.12 -6.16
CA GLY A 97 -3.94 -0.73 -5.74
C GLY A 97 -2.71 -0.31 -6.54
N THR A 98 -2.88 0.36 -7.69
CA THR A 98 -1.74 0.77 -8.55
C THR A 98 -0.79 1.73 -7.83
N ARG A 99 -1.30 2.72 -7.09
CA ARG A 99 -0.43 3.67 -6.34
C ARG A 99 0.41 2.95 -5.30
N SER A 100 -0.20 2.01 -4.58
CA SER A 100 0.45 1.19 -3.56
C SER A 100 1.55 0.31 -4.17
N ALA A 101 1.28 -0.32 -5.32
CA ALA A 101 2.29 -1.08 -6.06
C ALA A 101 3.42 -0.18 -6.60
N THR A 102 3.10 1.02 -7.11
CA THR A 102 4.10 1.98 -7.60
C THR A 102 4.99 2.51 -6.48
N VAL A 103 4.44 2.94 -5.34
CA VAL A 103 5.26 3.45 -4.23
C VAL A 103 6.11 2.33 -3.62
N TRP A 104 5.58 1.10 -3.54
CA TRP A 104 6.38 -0.07 -3.17
C TRP A 104 7.55 -0.26 -4.13
N ALA A 105 7.31 -0.26 -5.45
CA ALA A 105 8.36 -0.43 -6.45
C ALA A 105 9.46 0.64 -6.33
N LEU A 106 9.06 1.90 -6.17
CA LEU A 106 9.99 3.01 -5.97
C LEU A 106 10.77 2.90 -4.65
N SER A 107 10.15 2.38 -3.58
CA SER A 107 10.85 2.13 -2.30
C SER A 107 11.95 1.05 -2.40
N LYS A 108 11.93 0.24 -3.47
CA LYS A 108 12.92 -0.81 -3.75
C LYS A 108 13.94 -0.41 -4.82
N ALA A 109 13.79 0.77 -5.44
CA ALA A 109 14.77 1.31 -6.37
C ALA A 109 16.16 1.36 -5.71
N GLY A 110 17.19 0.95 -6.44
CA GLY A 110 18.56 0.84 -5.93
C GLY A 110 18.82 -0.26 -4.89
N GLN A 111 17.78 -0.93 -4.36
CA GLN A 111 17.91 -2.07 -3.44
C GLN A 111 17.74 -3.41 -4.14
N LEU A 112 16.87 -3.47 -5.15
CA LEU A 112 16.61 -4.66 -5.97
C LEU A 112 16.81 -4.32 -7.45
N PRO A 113 17.15 -5.31 -8.31
CA PRO A 113 17.18 -5.10 -9.74
C PRO A 113 15.82 -4.63 -10.26
N ALA A 114 15.80 -3.57 -11.09
CA ALA A 114 14.57 -3.00 -11.64
C ALA A 114 13.67 -4.05 -12.33
N GLN A 115 14.27 -5.05 -12.98
CA GLN A 115 13.54 -6.15 -13.62
C GLN A 115 12.76 -7.01 -12.61
N ASP A 116 13.32 -7.26 -11.43
CA ASP A 116 12.72 -8.11 -10.41
C ASP A 116 11.57 -7.37 -9.73
N ILE A 117 11.74 -6.06 -9.50
CA ILE A 117 10.68 -5.17 -9.01
C ILE A 117 9.47 -5.18 -9.97
N ILE A 118 9.71 -4.97 -11.26
CA ILE A 118 8.65 -4.96 -12.28
C ILE A 118 7.98 -6.34 -12.38
N ALA A 119 8.76 -7.42 -12.39
CA ALA A 119 8.22 -8.77 -12.45
C ALA A 119 7.34 -9.10 -11.23
N THR A 120 7.75 -8.67 -10.04
CA THR A 120 6.98 -8.85 -8.80
C THR A 120 5.63 -8.12 -8.88
N ALA A 121 5.63 -6.86 -9.31
CA ALA A 121 4.38 -6.10 -9.47
C ALA A 121 3.48 -6.72 -10.56
N ALA A 122 4.07 -7.17 -11.67
CA ALA A 122 3.34 -7.80 -12.77
C ALA A 122 2.69 -9.13 -12.33
N ALA A 123 3.36 -9.93 -11.50
CA ALA A 123 2.80 -11.15 -10.91
C ALA A 123 1.57 -10.87 -10.02
N ALA A 124 1.52 -9.71 -9.38
CA ALA A 124 0.36 -9.21 -8.64
C ALA A 124 -0.67 -8.49 -9.53
N GLY A 125 -0.52 -8.50 -10.86
CA GLY A 125 -1.45 -7.89 -11.80
C GLY A 125 -1.30 -6.38 -11.98
N TYR A 126 -0.11 -5.82 -11.70
CA TYR A 126 0.20 -4.40 -11.91
C TYR A 126 1.35 -4.24 -12.92
N ASP A 127 1.04 -3.70 -14.09
CA ASP A 127 2.06 -3.31 -15.07
C ASP A 127 2.73 -1.98 -14.66
N LEU A 128 3.98 -2.07 -14.25
CA LEU A 128 4.83 -0.96 -13.84
C LEU A 128 6.01 -0.75 -14.82
N SER A 129 5.92 -1.28 -16.03
CA SER A 129 6.99 -1.15 -17.04
C SER A 129 7.33 0.31 -17.37
N ASN A 130 6.35 1.21 -17.26
CA ASN A 130 6.50 2.65 -17.49
C ASN A 130 7.39 3.37 -16.48
N ILE A 131 7.57 2.84 -15.27
CA ILE A 131 8.41 3.47 -14.24
C ILE A 131 9.86 2.95 -14.22
N ARG A 132 10.22 2.03 -15.11
CA ARG A 132 11.57 1.45 -15.18
C ARG A 132 12.72 2.48 -15.13
N PRO A 133 12.66 3.64 -15.81
CA PRO A 133 13.73 4.66 -15.73
C PRO A 133 13.98 5.21 -14.32
N TYR A 134 13.01 5.08 -13.41
CA TYR A 134 13.07 5.55 -12.03
C TYR A 134 13.46 4.45 -11.02
N LEU A 135 13.73 3.22 -11.50
CA LEU A 135 14.10 2.07 -10.66
C LEU A 135 15.61 1.74 -10.70
N ALA A 136 16.38 2.53 -11.44
CA ALA A 136 17.82 2.32 -11.67
C ALA A 136 18.70 2.80 -10.52
#